data_AF-A0A350DFH0-F1
#
_entry.id   AF-A0A350DFH0-F1
#
_cell.length_a   1.000
_cell.length_b   1.000
_cell.length_c   1.000
_cell.angle_alpha   90.00
_cell.angle_beta   90.00
_cell.angle_gamma   90.00
#
_symmetry.space_group_name_H-M   'P 1'
#
loop_
_entity.id
_entity.type
_entity.pdbx_description
1 polymer ?
#
loop_
_entity_poly.entity_id
_entity_poly.type
_entity_poly.pdbx_seq_one_letter_code
_entity_poly.pdbx_strand_id
1 'polypeptide(L)'
;QAALHSESAGAFLTQLFGNQPDRFREDLEGVDRLRCIVNVFTRMRFIDAQERLDFAAKEGLDSAPAGFAPWFQFARQDDLHILFGHWAALEGRTPNAKINVQGLDTGCVWGGSLTAMNLDTGERTSVPSLQGGR
;
A
#
# COMPACT_ATOMS: atom_id res chain seq x y z
N GLN A 1 -15.99 3.90 -13.93
CA GLN A 1 -15.31 4.85 -14.83
C GLN A 1 -15.94 6.25 -14.86
N ALA A 2 -17.28 6.39 -14.79
CA ALA A 2 -17.93 7.72 -14.89
C ALA A 2 -17.65 8.72 -13.74
N ALA A 3 -17.33 8.26 -12.53
CA ALA A 3 -17.28 9.13 -11.34
C ALA A 3 -16.00 10.00 -11.22
N LEU A 4 -14.91 9.63 -11.89
CA LEU A 4 -13.62 10.38 -11.82
C LEU A 4 -13.49 11.46 -12.91
N HIS A 5 -14.40 11.47 -13.89
CA HIS A 5 -14.35 12.37 -15.05
C HIS A 5 -15.45 13.45 -15.03
N SER A 6 -16.27 13.53 -13.98
CA SER A 6 -17.32 14.54 -13.85
C SER A 6 -16.84 15.79 -13.12
N GLU A 7 -17.52 16.91 -13.32
CA GLU A 7 -17.32 18.15 -12.53
C GLU A 7 -17.59 17.95 -11.02
N SER A 8 -18.29 16.85 -10.65
CA SER A 8 -18.52 16.41 -9.27
C SER A 8 -17.43 15.50 -8.69
N ALA A 9 -16.33 15.28 -9.41
CA ALA A 9 -15.22 14.41 -8.97
C ALA A 9 -14.69 14.79 -7.59
N GLY A 10 -14.63 16.08 -7.24
CA GLY A 10 -14.18 16.52 -5.91
C GLY A 10 -15.06 16.00 -4.78
N ALA A 11 -16.39 16.14 -4.90
CA ALA A 11 -17.33 15.63 -3.90
C ALA A 11 -17.31 14.10 -3.81
N PHE A 12 -17.15 13.43 -4.95
CA PHE A 12 -16.99 11.98 -5.01
C PHE A 12 -15.69 11.51 -4.34
N LEU A 13 -14.56 12.17 -4.59
CA LEU A 13 -13.27 11.85 -3.96
C LEU A 13 -13.34 12.01 -2.43
N THR A 14 -14.01 13.04 -1.92
CA THR A 14 -14.22 13.20 -0.46
C THR A 14 -14.93 12.00 0.15
N GLN A 15 -15.89 11.40 -0.55
CA GLN A 15 -16.60 10.21 -0.08
C GLN A 15 -15.70 8.97 -0.02
N LEU A 16 -14.56 8.96 -0.72
CA LEU A 16 -13.58 7.86 -0.71
C LEU A 16 -12.55 7.98 0.42
N PHE A 17 -12.48 9.11 1.14
CA PHE A 17 -11.56 9.32 2.27
C PHE A 17 -12.10 8.82 3.62
N GLY A 18 -12.85 7.71 3.62
CA GLY A 18 -13.33 7.05 4.83
C GLY A 18 -12.54 5.77 5.16
N ASN A 19 -12.57 5.35 6.43
CA ASN A 19 -11.91 4.10 6.86
C ASN A 19 -12.84 2.88 6.81
N GLN A 20 -14.14 3.07 6.62
CA GLN A 20 -15.12 1.99 6.57
C GLN A 20 -15.80 1.92 5.19
N PRO A 21 -16.00 0.72 4.60
CA PRO A 21 -15.66 -0.59 5.16
C PRO A 21 -14.15 -0.89 5.11
N ASP A 22 -13.66 -1.55 6.16
CA ASP A 22 -12.24 -1.94 6.34
C ASP A 22 -11.90 -3.31 5.73
N ARG A 23 -12.90 -4.04 5.23
CA ARG A 23 -12.73 -5.35 4.60
C ARG A 23 -13.47 -5.40 3.28
N PHE A 24 -12.81 -5.87 2.24
CA PHE A 24 -13.46 -6.10 0.96
C PHE A 24 -14.42 -7.29 1.06
N ARG A 25 -15.62 -7.13 0.50
CA ARG A 25 -16.58 -8.20 0.32
C ARG A 25 -17.21 -8.05 -1.05
N GLU A 26 -17.52 -9.16 -1.69
CA GLU A 26 -18.09 -9.15 -3.04
C GLU A 26 -19.44 -8.45 -3.10
N ASP A 27 -20.20 -8.51 -2.01
CA ASP A 27 -21.52 -7.87 -1.82
C ASP A 27 -21.46 -6.36 -1.56
N LEU A 28 -20.27 -5.75 -1.48
CA LEU A 28 -20.15 -4.30 -1.40
C LEU A 28 -20.56 -3.66 -2.71
N GLU A 29 -21.39 -2.63 -2.63
CA GLU A 29 -21.88 -1.84 -3.76
C GLU A 29 -21.59 -0.34 -3.60
N GLY A 30 -21.75 0.40 -4.69
CA GLY A 30 -21.68 1.87 -4.68
C GLY A 30 -20.38 2.44 -4.07
N VAL A 31 -20.55 3.47 -3.25
CA VAL A 31 -19.43 4.22 -2.63
C VAL A 31 -18.64 3.35 -1.66
N ASP A 32 -19.28 2.46 -0.92
CA ASP A 32 -18.60 1.59 0.05
C ASP A 32 -17.65 0.61 -0.65
N ARG A 33 -18.08 0.04 -1.78
CA ARG A 33 -17.20 -0.78 -2.64
C ARG A 33 -16.00 0.03 -3.12
N LEU A 34 -16.26 1.21 -3.68
CA LEU A 34 -15.22 2.05 -4.27
C LEU A 34 -14.22 2.54 -3.22
N ARG A 35 -14.71 2.95 -2.04
CA ARG A 35 -13.88 3.36 -0.91
C ARG A 35 -13.00 2.22 -0.41
N CYS A 36 -13.56 1.02 -0.27
CA CYS A 36 -12.78 -0.15 0.14
C CYS A 36 -11.64 -0.44 -0.84
N ILE A 37 -11.96 -0.46 -2.14
CA ILE A 37 -10.98 -0.64 -3.21
C ILE A 37 -9.87 0.43 -3.12
N VAL A 38 -10.25 1.70 -2.99
CA VAL A 38 -9.28 2.80 -2.84
C VAL A 38 -8.40 2.60 -1.61
N ASN A 39 -8.97 2.23 -0.47
CA ASN A 39 -8.21 1.97 0.75
C ASN A 39 -7.19 0.83 0.56
N VAL A 40 -7.59 -0.27 -0.08
CA VAL A 40 -6.68 -1.39 -0.42
C VAL A 40 -5.52 -0.92 -1.30
N PHE A 41 -5.81 -0.20 -2.39
CA PHE A 41 -4.78 0.18 -3.37
C PHE A 41 -3.89 1.33 -2.93
N THR A 42 -4.36 2.22 -2.05
CA THR A 42 -3.68 3.50 -1.79
C THR A 42 -3.25 3.70 -0.34
N ARG A 43 -3.73 2.88 0.60
CA ARG A 43 -3.53 3.12 2.05
C ARG A 43 -3.15 1.86 2.84
N MET A 44 -3.30 0.68 2.26
CA MET A 44 -3.06 -0.60 2.95
C MET A 44 -1.60 -0.72 3.41
N ARG A 45 -1.45 -1.14 4.68
CA ARG A 45 -0.17 -1.50 5.29
C ARG A 45 -0.30 -2.87 5.95
N PHE A 46 -1.06 -2.92 7.04
CA PHE A 46 -1.30 -4.13 7.79
C PHE A 46 -2.72 -4.65 7.56
N ILE A 47 -2.86 -5.97 7.64
CA ILE A 47 -4.15 -6.67 7.67
C ILE A 47 -4.19 -7.71 8.80
N ASP A 48 -5.39 -8.03 9.28
CA ASP A 48 -5.61 -9.15 10.19
C ASP A 48 -5.87 -10.47 9.44
N ALA A 49 -6.00 -11.57 10.18
CA ALA A 49 -6.32 -12.89 9.61
C ALA A 49 -7.73 -13.00 9.01
N GLN A 50 -8.55 -11.96 9.13
CA GLN A 50 -9.86 -11.83 8.48
C GLN A 50 -9.81 -10.84 7.31
N GLU A 51 -8.63 -10.42 6.87
CA GLU A 51 -8.39 -9.50 5.76
C GLU A 51 -8.94 -8.08 6.02
N ARG A 52 -9.09 -7.69 7.28
CA ARG A 52 -9.43 -6.31 7.64
C ARG A 52 -8.20 -5.43 7.56
N LEU A 53 -8.36 -4.25 6.98
CA LEU A 53 -7.34 -3.22 6.89
C LEU A 53 -7.16 -2.51 8.24
N ASP A 54 -5.91 -2.32 8.66
CA ASP A 54 -5.60 -1.33 9.68
C ASP A 54 -5.33 0.05 9.05
N PHE A 55 -5.84 1.09 9.72
CA PHE A 55 -5.63 2.50 9.34
C PHE A 55 -4.93 3.31 10.44
N ALA A 56 -4.68 2.73 11.61
CA ALA A 56 -4.10 3.44 12.74
C ALA A 56 -2.57 3.46 12.67
N ALA A 57 -1.93 2.34 12.33
CA ALA A 57 -0.49 2.24 12.22
C ALA A 57 0.02 2.88 10.93
N LYS A 58 0.93 3.84 11.07
CA LYS A 58 1.51 4.61 9.94
C LYS A 58 3.03 4.46 9.83
N GLU A 59 3.65 3.69 10.72
CA GLU A 59 5.10 3.59 10.85
C GLU A 59 5.64 2.29 10.22
N GLY A 60 6.83 1.87 10.64
CA GLY A 60 7.52 0.69 10.13
C GLY A 60 6.93 -0.63 10.63
N LEU A 61 7.62 -1.74 10.37
CA LEU A 61 7.15 -3.10 10.69
C LEU A 61 6.82 -3.31 12.17
N ASP A 62 7.55 -2.65 13.08
CA ASP A 62 7.41 -2.81 14.52
C ASP A 62 6.16 -2.13 15.10
N SER A 63 5.45 -1.32 14.29
CA SER A 63 4.22 -0.64 14.71
C SER A 63 2.95 -1.44 14.44
N ALA A 64 3.06 -2.72 14.08
CA ALA A 64 1.92 -3.57 13.79
C ALA A 64 0.99 -3.67 15.04
N PRO A 65 -0.31 -3.34 14.93
CA PRO A 65 -1.24 -3.57 16.02
C PRO A 65 -1.36 -5.07 16.35
N ALA A 66 -1.77 -5.39 17.57
CA ALA A 66 -1.97 -6.78 17.97
C ALA A 66 -3.01 -7.47 17.06
N GLY A 67 -2.62 -8.63 16.49
CA GLY A 67 -3.46 -9.39 15.55
C GLY A 67 -3.32 -8.98 14.08
N PHE A 68 -2.52 -7.95 13.78
CA PHE A 68 -2.24 -7.48 12.42
C PHE A 68 -0.82 -7.81 11.99
N ALA A 69 -0.63 -8.00 10.69
CA ALA A 69 0.68 -8.20 10.07
C ALA A 69 0.75 -7.51 8.70
N PRO A 70 1.95 -7.19 8.17
CA PRO A 70 2.08 -6.62 6.83
C PRO A 70 1.37 -7.49 5.79
N TRP A 71 0.62 -6.86 4.88
CA TRP A 71 -0.25 -7.58 3.95
C TRP A 71 0.45 -8.68 3.14
N PHE A 72 1.74 -8.51 2.83
CA PHE A 72 2.54 -9.48 2.07
C PHE A 72 3.00 -10.70 2.88
N GLN A 73 2.75 -10.74 4.20
CA GLN A 73 3.02 -11.92 5.05
C GLN A 73 1.85 -12.92 5.06
N PHE A 74 0.77 -12.63 4.33
CA PHE A 74 -0.33 -13.55 4.10
C PHE A 74 -0.12 -14.28 2.76
N ALA A 75 -0.34 -15.59 2.77
CA ALA A 75 -0.19 -16.41 1.56
C ALA A 75 -1.34 -16.12 0.58
N ARG A 76 -1.03 -16.18 -0.71
CA ARG A 76 -2.00 -16.03 -1.81
C ARG A 76 -1.95 -17.28 -2.69
N GLN A 77 -3.04 -17.54 -3.41
CA GLN A 77 -3.10 -18.65 -4.37
C GLN A 77 -2.55 -18.29 -5.74
N ASP A 78 -2.41 -16.98 -6.03
CA ASP A 78 -1.77 -16.48 -7.24
C ASP A 78 -0.24 -16.40 -7.10
N ASP A 79 0.46 -16.39 -8.23
CA ASP A 79 1.91 -16.26 -8.33
C ASP A 79 2.31 -14.91 -8.99
N LEU A 80 1.58 -13.85 -8.65
CA LEU A 80 1.85 -12.53 -9.22
C LEU A 80 3.13 -11.93 -8.61
N HIS A 81 3.97 -11.37 -9.47
CA HIS A 81 5.06 -10.49 -9.04
C HIS A 81 4.52 -9.09 -8.77
N ILE A 82 4.45 -8.70 -7.49
CA ILE A 82 3.87 -7.42 -7.06
C ILE A 82 4.98 -6.42 -6.73
N LEU A 83 5.00 -5.29 -7.45
CA LEU A 83 5.84 -4.14 -7.10
C LEU A 83 4.95 -3.06 -6.47
N PHE A 84 5.35 -2.51 -5.33
CA PHE A 84 4.54 -1.52 -4.62
C PHE A 84 5.38 -0.40 -3.98
N GLY A 85 4.68 0.67 -3.60
CA GLY A 85 5.24 1.82 -2.89
C GLY A 85 4.35 2.25 -1.73
N HIS A 86 4.19 3.57 -1.52
CA HIS A 86 3.36 4.20 -0.47
C HIS A 86 3.88 4.03 0.98
N TRP A 87 4.50 2.90 1.30
CA TRP A 87 4.93 2.58 2.65
C TRP A 87 6.42 2.82 2.88
N ALA A 88 6.83 4.09 2.76
CA ALA A 88 8.21 4.55 2.93
C ALA A 88 8.92 4.03 4.21
N ALA A 89 8.19 3.85 5.31
CA ALA A 89 8.73 3.33 6.57
C ALA A 89 9.23 1.87 6.50
N LEU A 90 8.91 1.14 5.42
CA LEU A 90 9.53 -0.17 5.13
C LEU A 90 10.92 -0.04 4.52
N GLU A 91 11.27 1.11 3.95
CA GLU A 91 12.52 1.34 3.21
C GLU A 91 12.74 0.29 2.10
N GLY A 92 11.66 -0.09 1.42
CA GLY A 92 11.67 -1.12 0.38
C GLY A 92 11.86 -2.57 0.88
N ARG A 93 11.90 -2.82 2.19
CA ARG A 93 12.11 -4.14 2.80
C ARG A 93 10.79 -4.89 2.97
N THR A 94 10.79 -6.19 2.63
CA THR A 94 9.61 -7.08 2.69
C THR A 94 9.93 -8.39 3.43
N PRO A 95 10.33 -8.34 4.72
CA PRO A 95 10.75 -9.54 5.44
C PRO A 95 9.59 -10.51 5.66
N ASN A 96 9.90 -11.81 5.62
CA ASN A 96 8.93 -12.90 5.79
C ASN A 96 7.77 -12.86 4.79
N ALA A 97 7.96 -12.23 3.62
CA ALA A 97 6.94 -12.24 2.58
C ALA A 97 6.61 -13.67 2.15
N LYS A 98 5.32 -13.97 2.04
CA LYS A 98 4.81 -15.27 1.58
C LYS A 98 4.43 -15.28 0.10
N ILE A 99 4.76 -14.20 -0.60
CA ILE A 99 4.42 -13.93 -1.99
C ILE A 99 5.60 -13.23 -2.66
N ASN A 100 5.63 -13.24 -4.00
CA ASN A 100 6.64 -12.53 -4.76
C ASN A 100 6.35 -11.02 -4.76
N VAL A 101 7.02 -10.27 -3.87
CA VAL A 101 6.77 -8.84 -3.67
C VAL A 101 8.06 -8.02 -3.56
N GLN A 102 8.06 -6.83 -4.16
CA GLN A 102 9.17 -5.89 -4.12
C GLN A 102 8.69 -4.49 -3.68
N GLY A 103 9.22 -4.00 -2.56
CA GLY A 103 9.03 -2.61 -2.14
C GLY A 103 9.99 -1.67 -2.86
N LEU A 104 9.46 -0.66 -3.54
CA LEU A 104 10.22 0.37 -4.25
C LEU A 104 10.20 1.74 -3.56
N ASP A 105 9.26 1.97 -2.64
CA ASP A 105 9.25 3.19 -1.83
C ASP A 105 10.31 3.12 -0.74
N THR A 106 11.47 3.69 -1.06
CA THR A 106 12.63 3.82 -0.19
C THR A 106 12.73 5.23 0.43
N GLY A 107 11.61 5.95 0.50
CA GLY A 107 11.48 7.15 1.32
C GLY A 107 12.29 8.36 0.84
N CYS A 108 12.47 8.56 -0.47
CA CYS A 108 13.22 9.70 -1.06
C CYS A 108 12.89 11.06 -0.41
N VAL A 109 11.60 11.37 -0.25
CA VAL A 109 11.16 12.66 0.31
C VAL A 109 11.47 12.81 1.81
N TRP A 110 11.78 11.70 2.48
CA TRP A 110 12.12 11.64 3.91
C TRP A 110 13.64 11.52 4.15
N GLY A 111 14.46 11.79 3.14
CA GLY A 111 15.93 11.68 3.21
C GLY A 111 16.47 10.30 2.84
N GLY A 112 15.61 9.37 2.40
CA GLY A 112 16.01 8.08 1.86
C GLY A 112 16.50 8.17 0.41
N SER A 113 16.01 7.30 -0.46
CA SER A 113 16.39 7.27 -1.89
C SER A 113 15.16 7.19 -2.80
N LEU A 114 15.36 7.54 -4.08
CA LEU A 114 14.46 7.16 -5.15
C LEU A 114 15.00 5.87 -5.79
N THR A 115 14.22 4.79 -5.75
CA THR A 115 14.64 3.48 -6.25
C THR A 115 13.86 3.08 -7.50
N ALA A 116 14.58 2.57 -8.50
CA ALA A 116 14.05 1.93 -9.68
C ALA A 116 14.48 0.45 -9.72
N MET A 117 13.68 -0.40 -10.38
CA MET A 117 13.99 -1.80 -10.64
C MET A 117 13.88 -2.08 -12.14
N ASN A 118 14.90 -2.70 -12.72
CA ASN A 118 14.81 -3.29 -14.04
C ASN A 118 13.99 -4.59 -13.95
N LEU A 119 12.88 -4.68 -14.70
CA LEU A 119 11.97 -5.82 -14.62
C LEU A 119 12.52 -7.10 -15.28
N ASP A 120 13.42 -6.96 -16.26
CA ASP A 120 14.01 -8.10 -16.97
C ASP A 120 15.13 -8.75 -16.14
N THR A 121 15.92 -7.95 -15.42
CA THR A 121 17.10 -8.42 -14.67
C THR A 121 16.87 -8.49 -13.16
N GLY A 122 15.86 -7.80 -12.63
CA GLY A 122 15.65 -7.62 -11.19
C GLY A 122 16.63 -6.65 -10.52
N GLU A 123 17.54 -6.04 -11.29
CA GLU A 123 18.54 -5.11 -10.77
C GLU A 123 17.88 -3.85 -10.20
N ARG A 124 18.34 -3.41 -9.03
CA ARG A 124 17.87 -2.19 -8.36
C ARG A 124 18.89 -1.07 -8.47
N THR A 125 18.44 0.10 -8.89
CA THR A 125 19.24 1.33 -8.90
C THR A 125 18.58 2.38 -8.02
N SER A 126 19.37 3.07 -7.20
CA SER A 126 18.87 4.08 -6.28
C SER A 126 19.66 5.37 -6.41
N VAL A 127 18.96 6.51 -6.34
CA VAL A 127 19.57 7.84 -6.23
C VAL A 127 19.22 8.40 -4.85
N PRO A 128 20.21 8.80 -4.02
CA PRO A 128 19.96 9.41 -2.72
C PRO A 128 19.15 10.70 -2.83
N SER A 129 18.37 11.01 -1.79
CA SER A 129 17.69 12.29 -1.68
C SER A 129 18.67 13.47 -1.71
N LEU A 130 18.26 14.57 -2.34
CA LEU A 130 19.00 15.84 -2.30
C LEU A 130 18.75 16.62 -1.00
N GLN A 131 17.77 16.19 -0.19
CA GLN A 131 17.65 16.69 1.17
C GLN A 131 18.83 16.12 1.96
N GLY A 132 19.93 16.89 2.01
CA GLY A 132 21.19 16.48 2.61
C GLY A 132 20.99 15.79 3.96
N GLY A 133 21.74 14.70 4.19
CA GLY A 133 21.72 13.97 5.44
C GLY A 133 21.86 14.93 6.62
N ARG A 134 21.00 14.75 7.64
CA ARG A 134 21.21 15.38 8.94
C ARG A 134 22.55 14.95 9.53
#